data_AF-A0A7Z2NYZ4-F1
#
_entry.id   AF-A0A7Z2NYZ4-F1
#
_cell.length_a   1.000
_cell.length_b   1.000
_cell.length_c   1.000
_cell.angle_alpha   90.00
_cell.angle_beta   90.00
_cell.angle_gamma   90.00
#
_symmetry.space_group_name_H-M   'P 1'
#
loop_
_entity.id
_entity.type
_entity.pdbx_description
1 polymer ?
#
loop_
_entity_poly.entity_id
_entity_poly.type
_entity_poly.pdbx_seq_one_letter_code
_entity_poly.pdbx_strand_id
1 'polypeptide(L)'
;MNNLHTVENQNGFDFVLIQFDRNVRLTGANLDTYTVAGSFDNDATLSTGIVNAPWNSTLSLHTNSALMTALVSNAVSVKNSPGTPDARTFSYNQTGNIWILGADHMNTDGVDGFKLKSITFSPAVPEPATWAMMIGGFGAVGMAARRRANRRTALTA
;
A
#
# COMPACT_ATOMS: atom_id res chain seq x y z
N MET A 1 -11.45 4.98 -31.75
CA MET A 1 -11.58 5.43 -30.36
C MET A 1 -11.21 4.25 -29.49
N ASN A 2 -9.91 4.08 -29.22
CA ASN A 2 -9.43 2.93 -28.47
C ASN A 2 -9.51 3.29 -27.00
N ASN A 3 -10.34 2.57 -26.25
CA ASN A 3 -10.46 2.73 -24.81
C ASN A 3 -9.20 2.10 -24.19
N LEU A 4 -8.15 2.90 -24.11
CA LEU A 4 -6.88 2.47 -23.54
C LEU A 4 -6.99 2.67 -22.04
N HIS A 5 -7.46 1.61 -21.36
CA HIS A 5 -7.39 1.49 -19.90
C HIS A 5 -5.92 1.34 -19.49
N THR A 6 -5.15 2.40 -19.68
CA THR A 6 -3.70 2.44 -19.56
C THR A 6 -3.33 3.59 -18.67
N VAL A 7 -2.42 3.35 -17.74
CA VAL A 7 -1.83 4.40 -16.92
C VAL A 7 -0.63 4.93 -17.69
N GLU A 8 -0.63 6.22 -18.01
CA GLU A 8 0.33 6.84 -18.93
C GLU A 8 0.72 8.27 -18.51
N ASN A 9 1.78 8.83 -19.11
CA ASN A 9 2.30 10.18 -18.79
C ASN A 9 2.32 11.17 -20.00
N GLN A 10 1.77 10.81 -21.15
CA GLN A 10 1.81 11.57 -22.42
C GLN A 10 0.98 12.85 -22.40
N ASN A 11 -0.25 12.81 -21.87
CA ASN A 11 -1.19 13.95 -21.89
C ASN A 11 -1.65 14.38 -20.50
N GLY A 12 -0.89 14.00 -19.48
CA GLY A 12 -1.24 14.11 -18.08
C GLY A 12 -0.57 12.99 -17.32
N PHE A 13 -0.46 13.15 -16.00
CA PHE A 13 0.03 12.08 -15.15
C PHE A 13 -1.15 11.25 -14.68
N ASP A 14 -1.31 10.06 -15.25
CA ASP A 14 -2.30 9.11 -14.79
C ASP A 14 -1.76 8.28 -13.62
N PHE A 15 -2.63 8.02 -12.66
CA PHE A 15 -2.30 7.22 -11.50
C PHE A 15 -3.52 6.51 -10.92
N VAL A 16 -3.24 5.42 -10.22
CA VAL A 16 -4.17 4.72 -9.36
C VAL A 16 -3.88 5.13 -7.92
N LEU A 17 -4.93 5.51 -7.19
CA LEU A 17 -4.85 5.85 -5.77
C LEU A 17 -5.64 4.85 -4.94
N ILE A 18 -5.02 4.35 -3.88
CA ILE A 18 -5.62 3.35 -2.99
C ILE A 18 -5.50 3.85 -1.57
N GLN A 19 -6.62 3.89 -0.86
CA GLN A 19 -6.70 4.26 0.55
C GLN A 19 -7.15 3.07 1.39
N PHE A 20 -6.53 2.92 2.56
CA PHE A 20 -6.80 1.90 3.55
C PHE A 20 -7.26 2.55 4.85
N ASP A 21 -8.00 1.80 5.66
CA ASP A 21 -8.38 2.16 7.03
C ASP A 21 -7.23 2.01 8.04
N ARG A 22 -6.12 1.40 7.60
CA ARG A 22 -4.92 1.15 8.40
C ARG A 22 -3.66 1.28 7.55
N ASN A 23 -2.51 1.43 8.22
CA ASN A 23 -1.23 1.42 7.53
C ASN A 23 -0.95 0.02 6.95
N VAL A 24 -0.62 -0.01 5.67
CA VAL A 24 -0.20 -1.19 4.93
C VAL A 24 1.13 -0.94 4.26
N ARG A 25 1.75 -2.00 3.77
CA ARG A 25 2.97 -2.01 2.97
C ARG A 25 2.69 -2.65 1.62
N LEU A 26 3.17 -2.03 0.55
CA LEU A 26 3.15 -2.67 -0.77
C LEU A 26 4.19 -3.79 -0.81
N THR A 27 3.76 -5.00 -1.17
CA THR A 27 4.63 -6.19 -1.25
C THR A 27 4.81 -6.72 -2.67
N GLY A 28 4.01 -6.26 -3.63
CA GLY A 28 4.19 -6.58 -5.05
C GLY A 28 3.16 -5.88 -5.94
N ALA A 29 3.54 -5.57 -7.18
CA ALA A 29 2.62 -5.03 -8.18
C ALA A 29 3.05 -5.41 -9.60
N ASN A 30 2.20 -6.13 -10.33
CA ASN A 30 2.52 -6.57 -11.67
C ASN A 30 1.98 -5.56 -12.69
N LEU A 31 2.87 -5.05 -13.55
CA LEU A 31 2.57 -4.07 -14.58
C LEU A 31 2.93 -4.67 -15.94
N ASP A 32 1.94 -4.76 -16.82
CA ASP A 32 2.18 -5.20 -18.19
C ASP A 32 2.56 -3.99 -19.04
N THR A 33 3.64 -4.10 -19.82
CA THR A 33 4.09 -3.03 -20.71
C THR A 33 3.02 -2.69 -21.74
N TYR A 34 2.90 -1.40 -22.08
CA TYR A 34 1.90 -0.95 -23.03
C TYR A 34 2.45 0.14 -23.94
N THR A 35 2.13 0.07 -25.24
CA THR A 35 2.64 1.05 -26.19
C THR A 35 1.86 2.37 -26.10
N VAL A 36 2.53 3.42 -25.62
CA VAL A 36 2.01 4.79 -25.62
C VAL A 36 2.94 5.65 -26.47
N ALA A 37 2.38 6.43 -27.40
CA ALA A 37 3.14 7.26 -28.34
C ALA A 37 4.24 6.55 -29.16
N GLY A 38 4.24 5.22 -29.22
CA GLY A 38 5.30 4.42 -29.85
C GLY A 38 6.45 4.03 -28.92
N SER A 39 6.45 4.49 -27.66
CA SER A 39 7.32 3.94 -26.60
C SER A 39 6.74 2.65 -26.05
N PHE A 40 7.59 1.74 -25.58
CA PHE A 40 7.19 0.46 -24.99
C PHE A 40 8.01 0.17 -23.74
N ASP A 41 7.43 0.56 -22.61
CA ASP A 41 8.00 0.46 -21.26
C ASP A 41 6.88 0.15 -20.27
N ASN A 42 7.22 0.09 -18.98
CA ASN A 42 6.27 0.01 -17.87
C ASN A 42 6.87 0.68 -16.64
N ASP A 43 7.67 1.71 -16.87
CA ASP A 43 8.24 2.46 -15.77
C ASP A 43 7.11 3.13 -15.01
N ALA A 44 7.20 3.06 -13.69
CA ALA A 44 6.16 3.57 -12.82
C ALA A 44 6.74 4.55 -11.80
N THR A 45 5.85 5.33 -11.23
CA THR A 45 6.09 6.12 -10.05
C THR A 45 5.29 5.53 -8.90
N LEU A 46 5.93 5.33 -7.76
CA LEU A 46 5.30 4.83 -6.53
C LEU A 46 5.48 5.86 -5.41
N SER A 47 4.42 6.12 -4.65
CA SER A 47 4.52 6.85 -3.39
C SER A 47 3.50 6.41 -2.37
N THR A 48 3.75 6.75 -1.11
CA THR A 48 2.84 6.49 0.01
C THR A 48 2.83 7.66 0.97
N GLY A 49 1.76 7.75 1.76
CA GLY A 49 1.61 8.74 2.81
C GLY A 49 0.64 8.30 3.90
N ILE A 50 0.37 9.23 4.81
CA ILE A 50 -0.63 9.08 5.87
C ILE A 50 -1.68 10.16 5.70
N VAL A 51 -2.95 9.75 5.62
CA VAL A 51 -4.11 10.62 5.62
C VAL A 51 -4.89 10.39 6.91
N ASN A 52 -4.98 11.43 7.73
CA ASN A 52 -5.75 11.44 8.97
C ASN A 52 -7.19 11.91 8.71
N ALA A 53 -7.87 11.26 7.76
CA ALA A 53 -9.25 11.57 7.41
C ALA A 53 -10.08 10.28 7.37
N PRO A 54 -11.39 10.33 7.68
CA PRO A 54 -12.27 9.18 7.53
C PRO A 54 -12.20 8.60 6.11
N TRP A 55 -12.31 7.29 5.96
CA TRP A 55 -12.21 6.62 4.66
C TRP A 55 -13.26 7.11 3.64
N ASN A 56 -14.40 7.61 4.13
CA ASN A 56 -15.52 8.13 3.34
C ASN A 56 -15.47 9.66 3.16
N SER A 57 -14.39 10.31 3.55
CA SER A 57 -14.20 11.75 3.34
C SER A 57 -13.54 12.04 2.00
N THR A 58 -13.86 13.18 1.40
CA THR A 58 -13.25 13.60 0.13
C THR A 58 -11.78 13.96 0.33
N LEU A 59 -10.89 13.32 -0.42
CA LEU A 59 -9.50 13.74 -0.52
C LEU A 59 -9.34 14.86 -1.54
N SER A 60 -8.58 15.90 -1.18
CA SER A 60 -8.17 16.94 -2.12
C SER A 60 -7.04 16.42 -3.01
N LEU A 61 -7.39 15.94 -4.21
CA LEU A 61 -6.44 15.38 -5.19
C LEU A 61 -6.14 16.32 -6.37
N HIS A 62 -6.51 17.60 -6.27
CA HIS A 62 -6.26 18.58 -7.31
C HIS A 62 -4.76 18.95 -7.39
N THR A 63 -4.35 19.49 -8.53
CA THR A 63 -2.99 19.99 -8.75
C THR A 63 -2.58 20.95 -7.63
N ASN A 64 -1.39 20.73 -7.06
CA ASN A 64 -0.84 21.50 -5.93
C ASN A 64 -1.62 21.40 -4.60
N SER A 65 -2.53 20.43 -4.44
CA SER A 65 -3.05 20.14 -3.10
C SER A 65 -1.92 19.64 -2.21
N ALA A 66 -1.96 19.94 -0.91
CA ALA A 66 -0.91 19.53 0.03
C ALA A 66 -0.67 18.00 0.01
N LEU A 67 -1.73 17.22 -0.14
CA LEU A 67 -1.63 15.76 -0.25
C LEU A 67 -0.96 15.32 -1.56
N MET A 68 -1.39 15.85 -2.71
CA MET A 68 -0.78 15.48 -3.99
C MET A 68 0.67 15.94 -4.07
N THR A 69 0.98 17.15 -3.60
CA THR A 69 2.36 17.64 -3.51
C THR A 69 3.21 16.71 -2.66
N ALA A 70 2.74 16.28 -1.48
CA ALA A 70 3.48 15.38 -0.62
C ALA A 70 3.66 13.98 -1.24
N LEU A 71 2.62 13.43 -1.88
CA LEU A 71 2.72 12.12 -2.54
C LEU A 71 3.69 12.17 -3.71
N VAL A 72 3.57 13.18 -4.58
CA VAL A 72 4.42 13.32 -5.75
C VAL A 72 5.87 13.65 -5.38
N SER A 73 6.12 14.51 -4.39
CA SER A 73 7.49 14.88 -3.98
C SER A 73 8.29 13.74 -3.36
N ASN A 74 7.60 12.78 -2.71
CA ASN A 74 8.21 11.60 -2.10
C ASN A 74 8.19 10.38 -3.03
N ALA A 75 7.76 10.57 -4.27
CA ALA A 75 7.59 9.46 -5.19
C ALA A 75 8.93 8.92 -5.67
N VAL A 76 8.97 7.61 -5.88
CA VAL A 76 10.15 6.90 -6.33
C VAL A 76 9.89 6.36 -7.74
N SER A 77 10.82 6.67 -8.65
CA SER A 77 10.84 6.07 -9.98
C SER A 77 11.21 4.60 -9.88
N VAL A 78 10.39 3.81 -10.56
CA VAL A 78 10.40 2.37 -10.59
C VAL A 78 10.69 2.00 -12.04
N LYS A 79 11.97 1.82 -12.33
CA LYS A 79 12.45 1.54 -13.68
C LYS A 79 12.47 0.05 -13.99
N ASN A 80 12.27 -0.27 -15.26
CA ASN A 80 12.44 -1.59 -15.84
C ASN A 80 13.37 -1.52 -17.06
N SER A 81 13.91 -2.68 -17.47
CA SER A 81 14.65 -2.76 -18.73
C SER A 81 13.66 -2.94 -19.89
N PRO A 82 13.87 -2.25 -21.05
CA PRO A 82 13.00 -2.37 -22.21
C PRO A 82 12.75 -3.84 -22.61
N GLY A 83 11.49 -4.20 -22.84
CA GLY A 83 11.12 -5.51 -23.42
C GLY A 83 10.83 -6.66 -22.44
N THR A 84 10.65 -6.42 -21.14
CA THR A 84 10.19 -7.43 -20.17
C THR A 84 8.74 -7.16 -19.73
N PRO A 85 7.74 -7.87 -20.30
CA PRO A 85 6.34 -7.48 -20.17
C PRO A 85 5.69 -7.83 -18.83
N ASP A 86 6.34 -8.58 -17.95
CA ASP A 86 5.61 -9.33 -16.94
C ASP A 86 6.26 -9.28 -15.56
N ALA A 87 5.49 -8.78 -14.60
CA ALA A 87 5.68 -8.94 -13.15
C ALA A 87 6.89 -8.21 -12.52
N ARG A 88 6.65 -6.98 -12.06
CA ARG A 88 7.57 -6.28 -11.18
C ARG A 88 7.22 -6.52 -9.70
N THR A 89 7.87 -7.47 -9.05
CA THR A 89 7.74 -7.55 -7.59
C THR A 89 8.60 -6.45 -6.96
N PHE A 90 7.98 -5.33 -6.62
CA PHE A 90 8.63 -4.32 -5.79
C PHE A 90 7.97 -4.22 -4.43
N SER A 91 8.81 -4.31 -3.40
CA SER A 91 8.46 -4.01 -2.03
C SER A 91 8.95 -2.61 -1.71
N TYR A 92 8.08 -1.80 -1.11
CA TYR A 92 8.47 -0.49 -0.61
C TYR A 92 8.50 -0.55 0.91
N ASN A 93 9.66 -0.29 1.52
CA ASN A 93 9.85 -0.45 2.96
C ASN A 93 9.18 0.65 3.80
N GLN A 94 8.35 1.49 3.18
CA GLN A 94 7.50 2.44 3.87
C GLN A 94 6.11 1.86 4.11
N THR A 95 5.44 2.40 5.11
CA THR A 95 4.05 2.05 5.42
C THR A 95 3.22 3.30 5.39
N GLY A 96 2.01 3.19 4.86
CA GLY A 96 1.07 4.28 4.80
C GLY A 96 -0.33 3.74 4.59
N ASN A 97 -1.32 4.59 4.80
CA ASN A 97 -2.72 4.25 4.55
C ASN A 97 -3.20 4.83 3.21
N ILE A 98 -2.35 5.52 2.48
CA ILE A 98 -2.60 5.93 1.10
C ILE A 98 -1.40 5.62 0.22
N TRP A 99 -1.69 5.20 -1.01
CA TRP A 99 -0.71 4.79 -1.99
C TRP A 99 -1.08 5.34 -3.36
N ILE A 100 -0.09 5.81 -4.10
CA ILE A 100 -0.22 6.13 -5.52
C ILE A 100 0.71 5.26 -6.34
N LEU A 101 0.21 4.81 -7.48
CA LEU A 101 0.96 4.11 -8.51
C LEU A 101 0.57 4.72 -9.86
N GLY A 102 1.51 5.39 -10.52
CA GLY A 102 1.29 6.05 -11.81
C GLY A 102 2.37 5.70 -12.82
N ALA A 103 2.19 6.11 -14.07
CA ALA A 103 3.26 6.07 -15.07
C ALA A 103 4.45 6.89 -14.58
N ASP A 104 5.69 6.56 -14.97
CA ASP A 104 6.81 7.28 -14.38
C ASP A 104 6.75 8.78 -14.70
N HIS A 105 6.79 9.60 -13.65
CA HIS A 105 6.76 11.05 -13.74
C HIS A 105 8.12 11.65 -13.34
N MET A 106 8.94 10.86 -12.63
CA MET A 106 10.15 11.32 -11.96
C MET A 106 11.41 11.19 -12.83
N ASN A 107 11.37 10.40 -13.90
CA ASN A 107 12.44 10.30 -14.88
C ASN A 107 11.86 10.55 -16.27
N THR A 108 12.50 11.43 -17.04
CA THR A 108 11.97 11.98 -18.29
C THR A 108 12.75 11.40 -19.47
N ASP A 109 12.86 10.08 -19.55
CA ASP A 109 13.44 9.36 -20.68
C ASP A 109 12.45 9.11 -21.81
N GLY A 110 11.16 9.33 -21.60
CA GLY A 110 10.17 9.22 -22.65
C GLY A 110 8.73 9.33 -22.16
N VAL A 111 7.84 8.80 -23.00
CA VAL A 111 6.45 8.57 -22.65
C VAL A 111 6.36 7.18 -22.06
N ASP A 112 5.94 7.09 -20.81
CA ASP A 112 5.78 5.84 -20.09
C ASP A 112 4.32 5.39 -20.08
N GLY A 113 4.10 4.08 -20.16
CA GLY A 113 2.74 3.55 -20.02
C GLY A 113 2.61 2.07 -19.73
N PHE A 114 1.66 1.71 -18.86
CA PHE A 114 1.42 0.32 -18.48
C PHE A 114 -0.06 -0.02 -18.28
N LYS A 115 -0.32 -1.32 -18.24
CA LYS A 115 -1.57 -1.89 -17.73
C LYS A 115 -1.36 -2.52 -16.37
N LEU A 116 -2.21 -2.14 -15.42
CA LEU A 116 -2.15 -2.68 -14.07
C LEU A 116 -2.76 -4.08 -14.02
N LYS A 117 -1.96 -5.09 -13.68
CA LYS A 117 -2.40 -6.50 -13.62
C LYS A 117 -2.76 -6.94 -12.21
N SER A 118 -1.92 -6.61 -11.23
CA SER A 118 -2.20 -6.90 -9.83
C SER A 118 -1.43 -5.97 -8.89
N ILE A 119 -1.97 -5.78 -7.68
CA ILE A 119 -1.30 -5.10 -6.57
C ILE A 119 -1.56 -5.92 -5.31
N THR A 120 -0.53 -6.09 -4.48
CA THR A 120 -0.62 -6.83 -3.21
C THR A 120 -0.06 -6.00 -2.07
N PHE A 121 -0.85 -5.88 -1.01
CA PHE A 121 -0.48 -5.18 0.23
C PHE A 121 -0.47 -6.13 1.42
N SER A 122 0.40 -5.87 2.38
CA SER A 122 0.41 -6.53 3.69
C SER A 122 0.17 -5.51 4.81
N PRO A 123 -0.53 -5.86 5.90
CA PRO A 123 -0.61 -5.01 7.09
C PRO A 123 0.78 -4.61 7.59
N ALA A 124 0.95 -3.35 8.00
CA ALA A 124 2.24 -2.82 8.47
C ALA A 124 2.72 -3.47 9.77
N VAL A 125 1.80 -3.93 10.62
CA VAL A 125 2.10 -4.52 11.92
C VAL A 125 1.33 -5.84 12.07
N PRO A 126 2.02 -6.96 12.35
CA PRO A 126 1.36 -8.18 12.80
C PRO A 126 0.62 -7.89 14.11
N GLU A 127 -0.68 -8.06 14.11
CA GLU A 127 -1.63 -7.49 15.07
C GLU A 127 -1.17 -7.55 16.55
N PRO A 128 -0.70 -6.43 17.14
CA PRO A 128 -0.26 -6.41 18.54
C PRO A 128 -1.41 -6.71 19.51
N ALA A 129 -2.63 -6.37 19.10
CA ALA A 129 -3.85 -6.63 19.86
C ALA A 129 -4.13 -8.13 20.00
N THR A 130 -3.82 -8.94 18.99
CA THR A 130 -4.08 -10.38 19.02
C THR A 130 -3.20 -11.06 20.06
N TRP A 131 -1.92 -10.67 20.12
CA TRP A 131 -1.01 -11.14 21.17
C TRP A 131 -1.44 -10.68 22.56
N ALA A 132 -1.82 -9.41 22.70
CA ALA A 132 -2.29 -8.88 23.97
C ALA A 132 -3.60 -9.55 24.45
N MET A 133 -4.52 -9.89 23.55
CA MET A 133 -5.74 -10.61 23.88
C MET A 133 -5.48 -12.07 24.24
N MET A 134 -4.54 -12.75 23.57
CA MET A 134 -4.15 -14.11 23.95
C MET A 134 -3.49 -14.13 25.33
N ILE A 135 -2.51 -13.25 25.56
CA ILE A 135 -1.85 -13.13 26.85
C ILE A 135 -2.86 -12.72 27.94
N GLY A 136 -3.73 -11.76 27.64
CA GLY A 136 -4.80 -11.33 28.55
C GLY A 136 -5.79 -12.45 28.88
N GLY A 137 -6.23 -13.21 27.87
CA GLY A 137 -7.13 -14.35 28.02
C GLY A 137 -6.51 -15.47 28.84
N PHE A 138 -5.29 -15.90 28.50
CA PHE A 138 -4.57 -16.92 29.26
C PHE A 138 -4.23 -16.46 30.68
N GLY A 139 -3.84 -15.19 30.84
CA GLY A 139 -3.60 -14.59 32.15
C GLY A 139 -4.86 -14.59 33.03
N ALA A 140 -6.02 -14.24 32.47
CA ALA A 140 -7.30 -14.26 33.17
C ALA A 140 -7.70 -15.68 33.59
N VAL A 141 -7.55 -16.67 32.70
CA VAL A 141 -7.81 -18.08 33.01
C VAL A 141 -6.88 -18.59 34.10
N GLY A 142 -5.57 -18.31 34.01
CA GLY A 142 -4.58 -18.69 35.03
C GLY A 142 -4.87 -18.07 36.39
N MET A 143 -5.25 -16.78 36.42
CA MET A 143 -5.67 -16.11 37.65
C MET A 143 -6.93 -16.72 38.26
N ALA A 144 -7.93 -17.05 37.45
CA ALA A 144 -9.15 -17.71 37.91
C ALA A 144 -8.86 -19.10 38.51
N ALA A 145 -7.98 -19.89 37.87
CA ALA A 145 -7.53 -21.18 38.38
C ALA A 145 -6.79 -21.05 39.72
N ARG A 146 -5.88 -20.08 39.85
CA ARG A 146 -5.15 -19.80 41.10
C ARG A 146 -6.09 -19.42 42.25
N ARG A 147 -7.10 -18.58 41.98
CA ARG A 147 -8.13 -18.22 42.98
C ARG A 147 -8.93 -19.43 43.46
N ARG A 148 -9.26 -20.37 42.56
CA ARG A 148 -9.99 -21.60 42.93
C ARG A 148 -9.14 -22.56 43.76
N ALA A 149 -7.85 -22.69 43.46
CA ALA A 149 -6.93 -23.54 44.22
C ALA A 149 -6.80 -23.06 45.68
N ASN A 150 -6.57 -21.77 45.90
CA ASN A 150 -6.44 -21.20 47.25
C ASN A 150 -7.69 -21.41 48.12
N ARG A 151 -8.89 -21.38 47.52
CA ARG A 151 -10.15 -21.65 48.24
C ARG A 151 -10.33 -23.10 48.65
N ARG A 152 -9.74 -24.06 47.93
CA ARG A 152 -9.82 -25.49 48.26
C ARG A 152 -8.93 -25.86 49.43
N THR A 153 -7.73 -25.28 49.52
CA THR A 153 -6.79 -25.55 50.63
C THR A 153 -7.32 -25.01 51.97
N ALA A 154 -8.10 -23.93 51.96
CA ALA A 154 -8.74 -23.36 53.15
C ALA A 154 -9.98 -24.15 53.65
N LEU A 155 -10.49 -25.12 52.88
CA LEU A 155 -11.62 -25.97 53.28
C LEU A 155 -11.17 -27.31 53.89
N THR A 156 -9.87 -27.60 53.91
CA THR A 156 -9.28 -28.84 54.44
C THR A 156 -8.33 -28.60 55.63
N ALA A 157 -8.35 -27.42 56.22
CA ALA A 157 -7.63 -27.04 57.44
C ALA A 157 -8.65 -26.58 58.50
#